data_AF-A0A482X9I2-F1
#
_entry.id   AF-A0A482X9I2-F1
#
_cell.length_a   1.000
_cell.length_b   1.000
_cell.length_c   1.000
_cell.angle_alpha   90.00
_cell.angle_beta   90.00
_cell.angle_gamma   90.00
#
_symmetry.space_group_name_H-M   'P 1'
#
loop_
_entity.id
_entity.type
_entity.pdbx_description
1 polymer ?
#
loop_
_entity_poly.entity_id
_entity_poly.type
_entity_poly.pdbx_seq_one_letter_code
_entity_poly.pdbx_strand_id
1 'polypeptide(L)'
;MSEREEKLKRLAEAELLKEAKAGAARAEVSGPTGWKKCTLRPTNKRFLQNTILQTIASNKTNRSKIKAEKGESNSPKPCKKLKKG
;
A
#
# COMPACT_ATOMS: atom_id res chain seq x y z
N MET A 1 -44.10 -7.00 -26.28
CA MET A 1 -43.30 -7.36 -25.10
C MET A 1 -44.28 -7.69 -24.00
N SER A 2 -44.16 -8.85 -23.36
CA SER A 2 -45.01 -9.22 -22.23
C SER A 2 -44.68 -8.33 -21.03
N GLU A 3 -45.65 -7.97 -20.19
CA GLU A 3 -45.44 -7.23 -18.93
C GLU A 3 -44.34 -7.89 -18.05
N ARG A 4 -44.24 -9.21 -18.13
CA ARG A 4 -43.18 -9.98 -17.46
C ARG A 4 -41.80 -9.59 -17.97
N GLU A 5 -41.64 -9.48 -19.29
CA GLU A 5 -40.36 -9.11 -19.92
C GLU A 5 -39.95 -7.68 -19.58
N GLU A 6 -40.92 -6.75 -19.53
CA GLU A 6 -40.65 -5.37 -19.14
C GLU A 6 -40.20 -5.25 -17.68
N LYS A 7 -40.84 -6.01 -16.78
CA LYS A 7 -40.43 -6.08 -15.38
C LYS A 7 -39.03 -6.68 -15.22
N LEU A 8 -38.71 -7.73 -15.98
CA LEU A 8 -37.37 -8.33 -16.01
C LEU A 8 -36.32 -7.35 -16.51
N LYS A 9 -36.61 -6.58 -17.56
CA LYS A 9 -35.70 -5.55 -18.07
C LYS A 9 -35.40 -4.48 -17.02
N ARG A 10 -36.44 -3.94 -16.36
CA ARG A 10 -36.25 -2.94 -15.29
C ARG A 10 -35.40 -3.46 -14.14
N LEU A 11 -35.60 -4.72 -13.74
CA LEU A 11 -34.78 -5.36 -12.71
C LEU A 11 -33.32 -5.54 -13.16
N ALA A 12 -33.10 -5.95 -14.40
CA ALA A 12 -31.76 -6.09 -14.96
C ALA A 12 -31.02 -4.75 -15.03
N GLU A 13 -31.69 -3.69 -15.50
CA GLU A 13 -31.13 -2.33 -15.54
C GLU A 13 -30.74 -1.83 -14.15
N ALA A 14 -31.61 -2.06 -13.15
CA ALA A 14 -31.34 -1.67 -11.78
C ALA A 14 -30.10 -2.39 -11.20
N GLU A 15 -29.95 -3.69 -11.46
CA GLU A 15 -28.79 -4.44 -10.96
C GLU A 15 -27.50 -4.03 -11.66
N LEU A 16 -27.52 -3.74 -12.98
CA LEU A 16 -26.37 -3.20 -13.72
C LEU A 16 -25.89 -1.87 -13.13
N LEU A 17 -26.81 -0.94 -12.84
CA LEU A 17 -26.48 0.36 -12.24
C LEU A 17 -25.91 0.21 -10.82
N LYS A 18 -26.43 -0.74 -10.05
CA LYS A 18 -25.95 -1.05 -8.71
C LYS A 18 -24.55 -1.64 -8.73
N GLU A 19 -24.27 -2.56 -9.65
CA GLU A 19 -22.93 -3.12 -9.82
C GLU A 19 -21.93 -2.06 -10.29
N ALA A 20 -22.32 -1.17 -11.22
CA ALA A 20 -21.49 -0.06 -11.69
C ALA A 20 -21.08 0.87 -10.53
N LYS A 21 -22.03 1.23 -9.66
CA LYS A 21 -21.75 2.03 -8.45
C LYS A 21 -20.76 1.34 -7.51
N ALA A 22 -20.92 0.05 -7.27
CA ALA A 22 -19.97 -0.74 -6.46
C ALA A 22 -18.59 -0.83 -7.12
N GLY A 23 -18.55 -0.97 -8.46
CA GLY A 23 -17.31 -0.95 -9.25
C GLY A 23 -16.56 0.37 -9.13
N ALA A 24 -17.25 1.50 -9.19
CA ALA A 24 -16.67 2.83 -9.01
C ALA A 24 -16.03 2.98 -7.62
N ALA A 25 -16.75 2.62 -6.54
CA ALA A 25 -16.20 2.68 -5.19
C ALA A 25 -14.96 1.79 -5.00
N ARG A 26 -14.93 0.59 -5.60
CA ARG A 26 -13.74 -0.28 -5.59
C ARG A 26 -12.56 0.35 -6.34
N ALA A 27 -12.82 1.01 -7.46
CA ALA A 27 -11.79 1.67 -8.25
C ALA A 27 -11.20 2.89 -7.54
N GLU A 28 -12.00 3.65 -6.78
CA GLU A 28 -11.48 4.75 -5.94
C GLU A 28 -10.51 4.24 -4.86
N VAL A 29 -10.82 3.10 -4.23
CA VAL A 29 -9.97 2.52 -3.17
C VAL A 29 -8.71 1.85 -3.73
N SER A 30 -8.87 1.04 -4.78
CA SER A 30 -7.81 0.14 -5.26
C SER A 30 -7.09 0.66 -6.51
N GLY A 31 -7.61 1.70 -7.15
CA GLY A 31 -7.09 2.25 -8.39
C GLY A 31 -7.13 1.27 -9.58
N PRO A 32 -6.41 1.61 -10.67
CA PRO A 32 -6.32 0.77 -11.88
C PRO A 32 -5.75 -0.63 -11.63
N THR A 33 -5.00 -0.83 -10.55
CA THR A 33 -4.40 -2.12 -10.18
C THR A 33 -5.35 -3.04 -9.42
N GLY A 34 -6.47 -2.51 -8.89
CA GLY A 34 -7.46 -3.30 -8.15
C GLY A 34 -8.17 -4.40 -8.94
N TRP A 35 -8.10 -4.34 -10.28
CA TRP A 35 -8.67 -5.33 -11.19
C TRP A 35 -7.68 -6.45 -11.54
N LYS A 36 -6.37 -6.25 -11.27
CA LYS A 36 -5.34 -7.26 -11.51
C LYS A 36 -5.22 -8.16 -10.28
N LYS A 37 -5.15 -9.48 -10.49
CA LYS A 37 -4.82 -10.42 -9.41
C LYS A 37 -3.42 -10.08 -8.88
N CYS A 38 -3.27 -10.04 -7.54
CA CYS A 38 -1.97 -9.86 -6.93
C CYS A 38 -1.05 -11.00 -7.36
N THR A 39 0.06 -10.68 -8.03
CA THR A 39 1.03 -11.67 -8.51
C THR A 39 1.85 -12.28 -7.38
N LEU A 40 1.80 -11.67 -6.18
CA LEU A 40 2.44 -12.19 -4.99
C LEU A 40 1.61 -13.34 -4.41
N ARG A 41 2.30 -14.39 -3.96
CA ARG A 41 1.69 -15.48 -3.21
C ARG A 41 0.94 -14.93 -1.98
N PRO A 42 -0.10 -15.63 -1.49
CA PRO A 42 -0.74 -15.26 -0.24
C PRO A 42 0.31 -15.18 0.87
N THR A 43 0.43 -14.01 1.47
CA THR A 43 1.38 -13.73 2.55
C THR A 43 0.62 -13.37 3.81
N ASN A 44 1.26 -13.53 4.97
CA ASN A 44 0.68 -13.10 6.23
C ASN A 44 0.57 -11.57 6.23
N LYS A 45 -0.66 -11.06 6.25
CA LYS A 45 -0.96 -9.61 6.18
C LYS A 45 -0.27 -8.83 7.30
N ARG A 46 -0.25 -9.35 8.54
CA ARG A 46 0.37 -8.67 9.69
C ARG A 46 1.88 -8.57 9.51
N PHE A 47 2.51 -9.66 9.08
CA PHE A 47 3.95 -9.66 8.81
C PHE A 47 4.30 -8.63 7.74
N LEU A 48 3.62 -8.67 6.58
CA LEU A 48 3.90 -7.75 5.47
C LEU A 48 3.73 -6.27 5.86
N GLN A 49 2.64 -5.94 6.56
CA GLN A 49 2.41 -4.58 7.04
C GLN A 49 3.52 -4.13 7.98
N ASN A 50 3.89 -4.96 8.96
CA ASN A 50 4.97 -4.64 9.90
C ASN A 50 6.31 -4.47 9.18
N THR A 51 6.62 -5.35 8.22
CA THR A 51 7.85 -5.26 7.43
C THR A 51 7.90 -3.96 6.63
N ILE A 52 6.83 -3.57 5.93
CA ILE A 52 6.77 -2.34 5.14
C ILE A 52 6.95 -1.11 6.04
N LEU A 53 6.17 -1.04 7.12
CA LEU A 53 6.22 0.09 8.07
C LEU A 53 7.61 0.24 8.69
N GLN A 54 8.22 -0.87 9.14
CA GLN A 54 9.56 -0.86 9.71
C GLN A 54 10.61 -0.46 8.67
N THR A 55 10.50 -0.93 7.44
CA THR A 55 11.45 -0.61 6.36
C THR A 55 11.41 0.88 6.03
N ILE A 56 10.22 1.48 5.95
CA ILE A 56 10.04 2.93 5.72
C ILE A 56 10.66 3.73 6.88
N ALA A 57 10.38 3.35 8.12
CA ALA A 57 10.93 4.02 9.30
C ALA A 57 12.47 3.94 9.35
N SER A 58 13.03 2.75 9.13
CA SER A 58 14.48 2.53 9.07
C SER A 58 15.13 3.36 7.97
N ASN A 59 14.50 3.44 6.79
CA ASN A 59 15.02 4.25 5.68
C ASN A 59 15.04 5.75 6.00
N LYS A 60 14.03 6.28 6.71
CA LYS A 60 14.02 7.68 7.15
C LYS A 60 15.16 7.98 8.13
N THR A 61 15.37 7.10 9.11
CA THR A 61 16.45 7.22 10.11
C THR A 61 17.83 7.09 9.47
N ASN A 62 18.02 6.17 8.52
CA ASN A 62 19.29 6.02 7.82
C ASN A 62 19.58 7.22 6.91
N ARG A 63 18.56 7.78 6.25
CA ARG A 63 18.71 9.03 5.46
C ARG A 63 19.10 10.22 6.32
N SER A 64 18.56 10.37 7.54
CA SER A 64 18.95 11.45 8.43
C SER A 64 20.37 11.27 8.98
N LYS A 65 20.77 10.04 9.31
CA LYS A 65 22.16 9.72 9.69
C LYS A 65 23.16 10.02 8.58
N ILE A 66 22.89 9.57 7.35
CA ILE A 66 23.76 9.83 6.20
C ILE A 66 23.87 11.34 5.91
N LYS A 67 22.79 12.11 6.10
CA LYS A 67 22.84 13.59 5.97
C LYS A 67 23.64 14.25 7.09
N ALA A 68 23.53 13.78 8.33
CA ALA A 68 24.35 14.27 9.44
C ALA A 68 25.84 13.96 9.21
N GLU A 69 26.15 12.75 8.76
CA GLU A 69 27.53 12.32 8.47
C GLU A 69 28.13 13.08 7.27
N LYS A 70 27.35 13.40 6.23
CA LYS A 70 27.82 14.23 5.10
C LYS A 70 27.97 15.72 5.42
N GLY A 71 27.28 16.23 6.44
CA GLY A 71 27.46 17.60 6.94
C GLY A 71 28.65 17.77 7.89
N GLU A 72 29.28 16.67 8.33
CA GLU A 72 30.37 16.65 9.30
C GLU A 72 31.74 16.32 8.67
N SER A 73 31.92 16.51 7.35
CA SER A 73 33.25 16.44 6.73
C SER A 73 34.05 17.74 6.97
N ASN A 74 34.28 18.07 8.24
CA ASN A 74 35.37 18.92 8.73
C ASN A 74 35.56 18.68 10.24
N SER A 75 35.72 17.43 10.68
CA SER A 75 36.55 17.10 11.86
C SER A 75 36.68 15.58 12.05
N PRO A 76 37.87 15.05 12.39
CA PRO A 76 38.04 13.64 12.71
C PRO A 76 37.46 13.34 14.10
N LYS A 77 36.44 12.50 14.18
CA LYS A 77 35.88 12.03 15.47
C LYS A 77 36.70 10.85 16.02
N PRO A 78 37.10 10.85 17.31
CA PRO A 78 37.95 9.82 17.87
C PRO A 78 37.18 8.52 18.11
N CYS A 79 37.74 7.40 17.62
CA CYS A 79 37.29 6.04 17.92
C CYS A 79 37.36 5.77 19.43
N LYS A 80 36.21 5.66 20.11
CA LYS A 80 36.16 5.21 21.50
C LYS A 80 36.43 3.71 21.55
N LYS A 81 37.62 3.32 22.04
CA LYS A 81 37.94 1.91 22.31
C LYS A 81 37.06 1.41 23.47
N LEU A 82 36.36 0.30 23.25
CA LEU A 82 35.58 -0.39 24.25
C LEU A 82 36.53 -0.91 25.34
N LYS A 83 36.41 -0.39 26.56
CA LYS A 83 37.20 -0.86 27.72
C LYS A 83 36.50 -2.09 28.28
N LYS A 84 37.07 -3.28 28.05
CA LYS A 84 36.66 -4.50 28.75
C LYS A 84 37.17 -4.39 30.20
N GLY A 85 36.24 -4.33 31.13
CA GLY A 85 36.45 -4.62 32.55
C GLY A 85 36.02 -6.04 32.84
#